data_AF-F1VX20-F1
#
_entry.id   AF-F1VX20-F1
#
_cell.length_a   1.000
_cell.length_b   1.000
_cell.length_c   1.000
_cell.angle_alpha   90.00
_cell.angle_beta   90.00
_cell.angle_gamma   90.00
#
_symmetry.space_group_name_H-M   'P 1'
#
loop_
_entity.id
_entity.type
_entity.pdbx_description
1 polymer ?
#
loop_
_entity_poly.entity_id
_entity_poly.type
_entity_poly.pdbx_seq_one_letter_code
_entity_poly.pdbx_strand_id
1 'polypeptide(L)'
;MFMQNHYQLFHLPQQFGIDMAALDHAYRDVQGQVHPDKFVNGSDAEKRVAMQWATRANEGYQTLRHPLKRAAYLCELNGVDLQVESSTVMPMEFLMQQMEWREALEDVRAARDLAALERLDVELRQAWNGQVDRIAALLDGGDFEAAAQVVRELMFLDKFRAEIADYYEVLDQ
;
A
#
# COMPACT_ATOMS: atom_id res chain seq x y z
N MET A 1 -10.30 27.02 1.19
CA MET A 1 -10.93 25.71 1.43
C MET A 1 -9.79 24.72 1.55
N PHE A 2 -9.37 24.38 2.77
CA PHE A 2 -8.26 23.44 2.98
C PHE A 2 -8.67 22.08 2.41
N MET A 3 -7.94 21.56 1.42
CA MET A 3 -8.15 20.19 0.98
C MET A 3 -7.82 19.27 2.17
N GLN A 4 -8.85 18.68 2.79
CA GLN A 4 -8.66 17.68 3.83
C GLN A 4 -7.81 16.52 3.31
N ASN A 5 -6.76 16.15 4.04
CA ASN A 5 -6.00 14.94 3.72
C ASN A 5 -6.85 13.68 3.99
N HIS A 6 -6.40 12.49 3.57
CA HIS A 6 -7.20 11.27 3.72
C HIS A 6 -7.51 10.94 5.19
N TYR A 7 -6.60 11.25 6.13
CA TYR A 7 -6.85 11.05 7.56
C TYR A 7 -7.99 11.94 8.07
N GLN A 8 -7.98 13.21 7.69
CA GLN A 8 -9.03 14.17 8.04
C GLN A 8 -10.38 13.78 7.43
N LEU A 9 -10.40 13.24 6.20
CA LEU A 9 -11.62 12.76 5.55
C LEU A 9 -12.33 11.67 6.36
N PHE A 10 -11.57 10.80 7.03
CA PHE A 10 -12.11 9.72 7.86
C PHE A 10 -12.07 10.02 9.36
N HIS A 11 -11.73 11.24 9.75
CA HIS A 11 -11.58 11.65 11.16
C HIS A 11 -10.62 10.74 11.95
N LEU A 12 -9.54 10.29 11.31
CA LEU A 12 -8.50 9.45 11.90
C LEU A 12 -7.26 10.26 12.26
N PRO A 13 -6.48 9.84 13.27
CA PRO A 13 -5.18 10.44 13.56
C PRO A 13 -4.22 10.22 12.38
N GLN A 14 -3.41 11.23 12.05
CA GLN A 14 -2.37 11.15 11.02
C GLN A 14 -1.15 10.40 11.57
N GLN A 15 -1.26 9.08 11.65
CA GLN A 15 -0.22 8.18 12.14
C GLN A 15 -0.25 6.87 11.35
N PHE A 16 0.85 6.11 11.39
CA PHE A 16 0.92 4.86 10.62
C PHE A 16 0.03 3.77 11.19
N GLY A 17 0.04 3.59 12.51
CA GLY A 17 -0.84 2.65 13.20
C GLY A 17 -2.24 3.20 13.36
N ILE A 18 -3.16 2.87 12.44
CA ILE A 18 -4.59 3.25 12.54
C ILE A 18 -5.46 2.05 12.89
N ASP A 19 -6.60 2.32 13.54
CA ASP A 19 -7.65 1.34 13.76
C ASP A 19 -8.38 1.05 12.43
N MET A 20 -8.20 -0.17 11.93
CA MET A 20 -8.78 -0.61 10.67
C MET A 20 -10.31 -0.74 10.74
N ALA A 21 -10.88 -1.06 11.91
CA ALA A 21 -12.33 -1.11 12.08
C ALA A 21 -12.92 0.31 12.07
N ALA A 22 -12.22 1.27 12.68
CA ALA A 22 -12.60 2.69 12.60
C ALA A 22 -12.52 3.22 11.16
N LEU A 23 -11.48 2.86 10.40
CA LEU A 23 -11.38 3.20 8.97
C LEU A 23 -12.55 2.61 8.17
N ASP A 24 -12.86 1.32 8.36
CA ASP A 24 -13.95 0.64 7.65
C ASP A 24 -15.32 1.27 7.99
N HIS A 25 -15.53 1.67 9.24
CA HIS A 25 -16.75 2.39 9.66
C HIS A 25 -16.83 3.77 9.01
N ALA A 26 -15.79 4.59 9.14
CA ALA A 26 -15.76 5.94 8.57
C ALA A 26 -15.96 5.94 7.05
N TYR A 27 -15.37 4.96 6.35
CA TYR A 27 -15.56 4.78 4.91
C TYR A 27 -17.03 4.49 4.56
N ARG A 28 -17.69 3.59 5.30
CA ARG A 28 -19.12 3.29 5.08
C ARG A 28 -20.01 4.52 5.34
N ASP A 29 -19.70 5.31 6.36
CA ASP A 29 -20.44 6.54 6.67
C ASP A 29 -20.32 7.56 5.55
N VAL A 30 -19.11 7.76 5.01
CA VAL A 30 -18.86 8.67 3.89
C VAL A 30 -19.57 8.18 2.64
N GLN A 31 -19.40 6.90 2.27
CA GLN A 31 -20.09 6.28 1.12
C GLN A 31 -21.61 6.40 1.23
N GLY A 32 -22.17 6.17 2.42
CA GLY A 32 -23.59 6.31 2.68
C GLY A 32 -24.11 7.74 2.48
N GLN A 33 -23.29 8.77 2.71
CA GLN A 33 -23.66 10.17 2.50
C GLN A 33 -23.62 10.58 1.02
N VAL A 34 -22.77 9.96 0.22
CA VAL A 34 -22.51 10.34 -1.18
C VAL A 34 -23.05 9.32 -2.18
N HIS A 35 -23.79 8.32 -1.71
CA HIS A 35 -24.34 7.25 -2.55
C HIS A 35 -25.23 7.83 -3.66
N PRO A 36 -25.07 7.40 -4.93
CA PRO A 36 -25.84 7.89 -6.07
C PRO A 36 -27.35 7.85 -5.85
N ASP A 37 -27.87 6.84 -5.14
CA ASP A 37 -29.29 6.69 -4.82
C ASP A 37 -29.88 7.89 -4.07
N LYS A 38 -29.09 8.58 -3.24
CA LYS A 38 -29.54 9.80 -2.54
C LYS A 38 -29.72 11.00 -3.48
N PHE A 39 -29.08 10.96 -4.64
CA PHE A 39 -29.05 12.04 -5.61
C PHE A 39 -29.78 11.70 -6.91
N VAL A 40 -30.55 10.60 -6.97
CA VAL A 40 -31.33 10.21 -8.17
C VAL A 40 -32.25 11.34 -8.64
N ASN A 41 -32.91 12.01 -7.71
CA ASN A 41 -33.76 13.19 -7.95
C ASN A 41 -33.00 14.53 -7.85
N GLY A 42 -31.69 14.50 -7.62
CA GLY A 42 -30.85 15.69 -7.54
C GLY A 42 -30.51 16.26 -8.92
N SER A 43 -30.10 17.52 -8.93
CA SER A 43 -29.56 18.20 -10.10
C SER A 43 -28.26 17.54 -10.60
N ASP A 44 -27.91 17.78 -11.86
CA ASP A 44 -26.64 17.29 -12.43
C ASP A 44 -25.40 17.86 -11.73
N ALA A 45 -25.53 19.03 -11.10
CA ALA A 45 -24.48 19.59 -10.26
C ALA A 45 -24.29 18.76 -8.98
N GLU A 46 -25.38 18.43 -8.28
CA GLU A 46 -25.33 17.62 -7.05
C GLU A 46 -24.82 16.20 -7.32
N LYS A 47 -25.29 15.57 -8.41
CA LYS A 47 -24.80 14.24 -8.84
C LYS A 47 -23.29 14.23 -9.10
N ARG A 48 -22.77 15.28 -9.77
CA ARG A 48 -21.32 15.41 -10.02
C ARG A 48 -20.52 15.60 -8.75
N VAL A 49 -21.01 16.42 -7.82
CA VAL A 49 -20.35 16.61 -6.51
C VAL A 49 -20.33 15.30 -5.75
N ALA A 50 -21.45 14.58 -5.67
CA ALA A 50 -21.51 13.27 -5.01
C ALA A 50 -20.51 12.27 -5.60
N MET A 51 -20.40 12.19 -6.92
CA MET A 51 -19.43 11.33 -7.59
C MET A 51 -17.97 11.68 -7.23
N GLN A 52 -17.61 12.98 -7.26
CA GLN A 52 -16.26 13.41 -6.88
C GLN A 52 -15.91 13.04 -5.44
N TRP A 53 -16.87 13.17 -4.52
CA TRP A 53 -16.68 12.77 -3.14
C TRP A 53 -16.57 11.25 -2.98
N ALA A 54 -17.37 10.46 -3.70
CA ALA A 54 -17.28 9.01 -3.68
C ALA A 54 -15.91 8.51 -4.16
N THR A 55 -15.39 9.08 -5.26
CA THR A 55 -14.05 8.79 -5.76
C THR A 55 -12.98 9.12 -4.72
N ARG A 56 -13.02 10.32 -4.14
CA ARG A 56 -12.06 10.74 -3.11
C ARG A 56 -12.09 9.85 -1.87
N ALA A 57 -13.28 9.41 -1.46
CA ALA A 57 -13.45 8.47 -0.36
C ALA A 57 -12.86 7.10 -0.70
N ASN A 58 -13.06 6.60 -1.92
CA ASN A 58 -12.46 5.33 -2.35
C ASN A 58 -10.93 5.41 -2.37
N GLU A 59 -10.38 6.46 -2.96
CA GLU A 59 -8.93 6.70 -3.02
C GLU A 59 -8.34 6.79 -1.60
N GLY A 60 -8.93 7.63 -0.74
CA GLY A 60 -8.45 7.77 0.63
C GLY A 60 -8.51 6.45 1.41
N TYR A 61 -9.59 5.70 1.26
CA TYR A 61 -9.75 4.42 1.93
C TYR A 61 -8.72 3.39 1.45
N GLN A 62 -8.51 3.27 0.13
CA GLN A 62 -7.50 2.38 -0.44
C GLN A 62 -6.08 2.75 0.01
N THR A 63 -5.78 4.05 0.05
CA THR A 63 -4.48 4.56 0.51
C THR A 63 -4.24 4.25 1.97
N LEU A 64 -5.21 4.53 2.85
CA LEU A 64 -5.05 4.28 4.29
C LEU A 64 -5.15 2.79 4.65
N ARG A 65 -5.88 1.98 3.87
CA ARG A 65 -6.04 0.55 4.16
C ARG A 65 -4.77 -0.25 3.87
N HIS A 66 -4.03 0.11 2.81
CA HIS A 66 -2.83 -0.63 2.40
C HIS A 66 -1.58 -0.08 3.11
N PRO A 67 -0.85 -0.88 3.91
CA PRO A 67 0.29 -0.38 4.69
C PRO A 67 1.35 0.35 3.86
N LEU A 68 1.74 -0.20 2.69
CA LEU A 68 2.69 0.46 1.80
C LEU A 68 2.19 1.84 1.32
N LYS A 69 0.93 1.95 0.86
CA LYS A 69 0.35 3.21 0.39
C LYS A 69 0.21 4.21 1.54
N ARG A 70 -0.17 3.73 2.72
CA ARG A 70 -0.30 4.54 3.93
C ARG A 70 1.03 5.12 4.37
N ALA A 71 2.10 4.32 4.35
CA ALA A 71 3.46 4.76 4.67
C ALA A 71 3.97 5.79 3.66
N ALA A 72 3.81 5.51 2.36
CA ALA A 72 4.15 6.44 1.29
C ALA A 72 3.46 7.80 1.48
N TYR A 73 2.14 7.76 1.70
CA TYR A 73 1.34 8.95 1.91
C TYR A 73 1.74 9.75 3.16
N LEU A 74 2.13 9.07 4.25
CA LEU A 74 2.65 9.76 5.44
C LEU A 74 3.98 10.47 5.17
N CYS A 75 4.88 9.87 4.38
CA CYS A 75 6.13 10.52 4.00
C CYS A 75 5.83 11.79 3.17
N GLU A 76 4.95 11.69 2.18
CA GLU A 76 4.54 12.82 1.33
C GLU A 76 3.90 13.95 2.14
N LEU A 77 3.02 13.63 3.09
CA LEU A 77 2.40 14.62 3.98
C LEU A 77 3.41 15.35 4.87
N ASN A 78 4.58 14.77 5.10
CA ASN A 78 5.69 15.38 5.84
C ASN A 78 6.76 15.98 4.93
N GLY A 79 6.48 16.12 3.63
CA GLY A 79 7.36 16.81 2.67
C GLY A 79 8.49 15.94 2.12
N VAL A 80 8.47 14.63 2.35
CA VAL A 80 9.46 13.69 1.80
C VAL A 80 8.94 13.10 0.49
N ASP A 81 9.63 13.39 -0.60
CA ASP A 81 9.36 12.78 -1.91
C ASP A 81 10.03 11.41 -1.98
N LEU A 82 9.25 10.37 -2.23
CA LEU A 82 9.75 9.02 -2.39
C LEU A 82 10.66 8.88 -3.61
N GLN A 83 10.56 9.76 -4.60
CA GLN A 83 11.36 9.71 -5.83
C GLN A 83 11.29 8.34 -6.51
N VAL A 84 10.09 7.74 -6.57
CA VAL A 84 9.88 6.35 -7.00
C VAL A 84 10.44 6.07 -8.40
N GLU A 85 10.44 7.06 -9.29
CA GLU A 85 10.95 6.93 -10.67
C GLU A 85 12.44 7.24 -10.82
N SER A 86 13.03 8.01 -9.90
CA SER A 86 14.41 8.53 -10.01
C SER A 86 15.39 7.94 -8.98
N SER A 87 14.88 7.41 -7.87
CA SER A 87 15.69 6.83 -6.80
C SER A 87 15.92 5.33 -7.05
N THR A 88 17.00 5.04 -7.77
CA THR A 88 17.47 3.67 -8.05
C THR A 88 18.54 3.19 -7.06
N VAL A 89 18.90 4.01 -6.08
CA VAL A 89 19.93 3.67 -5.09
C VAL A 89 19.29 2.88 -3.96
N MET A 90 19.44 1.57 -4.04
CA MET A 90 19.07 0.64 -2.96
C MET A 90 20.30 0.21 -2.17
N PRO A 91 20.12 -0.16 -0.89
CA PRO A 91 21.19 -0.81 -0.13
C PRO A 91 21.68 -2.08 -0.83
N MET A 92 22.99 -2.29 -0.80
CA MET A 92 23.62 -3.48 -1.42
C MET A 92 23.02 -4.79 -0.88
N GLU A 93 22.79 -4.86 0.43
CA GLU A 93 22.19 -6.02 1.09
C GLU A 93 20.80 -6.35 0.53
N PHE A 94 19.98 -5.32 0.29
CA PHE A 94 18.65 -5.50 -0.33
C PHE A 94 18.76 -6.01 -1.77
N LEU A 95 19.69 -5.47 -2.55
CA LEU A 95 19.91 -5.90 -3.94
C LEU A 95 20.38 -7.36 -4.01
N MET A 96 21.28 -7.77 -3.12
CA MET A 96 21.73 -9.16 -3.02
C MET A 96 20.57 -10.10 -2.68
N GLN A 97 19.78 -9.76 -1.66
CA GLN A 97 18.61 -10.54 -1.28
C GLN A 97 17.60 -10.66 -2.44
N GLN A 98 17.40 -9.57 -3.19
CA GLN A 98 16.51 -9.58 -4.36
C GLN A 98 17.02 -10.51 -5.46
N MET A 99 18.33 -10.59 -5.68
CA MET A 99 18.92 -11.53 -6.64
C MET A 99 18.69 -12.97 -6.20
N GLU A 100 18.92 -13.27 -4.92
CA GLU A 100 18.70 -14.62 -4.36
C GLU A 100 17.24 -15.06 -4.52
N TRP A 101 16.28 -14.18 -4.24
CA TRP A 101 14.86 -14.49 -4.45
C TRP A 101 14.51 -14.73 -5.92
N ARG A 102 15.14 -13.99 -6.84
CA ARG A 102 14.92 -14.19 -8.29
C ARG A 102 15.48 -15.54 -8.75
N GLU A 103 16.68 -15.90 -8.31
CA GLU A 103 17.28 -17.21 -8.59
C GLU A 103 16.40 -18.34 -8.04
N ALA A 104 15.91 -18.22 -6.80
CA ALA A 104 15.00 -19.19 -6.21
C ALA A 104 13.70 -19.36 -7.03
N LEU A 105 13.13 -18.26 -7.54
CA LEU A 105 11.95 -18.31 -8.40
C LEU A 105 12.26 -18.96 -9.76
N GLU A 106 13.43 -18.75 -10.33
CA GLU A 106 13.88 -19.41 -11.56
C GLU A 106 14.03 -20.93 -11.38
N ASP A 107 14.63 -21.36 -10.26
CA ASP A 107 14.74 -22.78 -9.91
C ASP A 107 13.37 -23.43 -9.72
N VAL A 108 12.47 -22.75 -8.99
CA VAL A 108 11.07 -23.17 -8.84
C VAL A 108 10.40 -23.34 -10.21
N ARG A 109 10.61 -22.38 -11.13
CA ARG A 109 10.05 -22.43 -12.49
C ARG A 109 10.59 -23.58 -13.30
N ALA A 110 11.89 -23.85 -13.23
CA ALA A 110 12.54 -24.94 -13.94
C ALA A 110 12.07 -26.31 -13.42
N ALA A 111 11.92 -26.45 -12.10
CA ALA A 111 11.51 -27.70 -11.46
C ALA A 111 9.98 -27.91 -11.40
N ARG A 112 9.17 -26.85 -11.61
CA ARG A 112 7.73 -26.80 -11.29
C ARG A 112 7.44 -27.25 -9.85
N ASP A 113 8.30 -26.86 -8.91
CA ASP A 113 8.23 -27.27 -7.51
C ASP A 113 7.32 -26.33 -6.71
N LEU A 114 6.05 -26.72 -6.56
CA LEU A 114 5.06 -25.98 -5.78
C LEU A 114 5.47 -25.82 -4.31
N ALA A 115 6.10 -26.82 -3.71
CA ALA A 115 6.52 -26.73 -2.32
C ALA A 115 7.67 -25.72 -2.14
N ALA A 116 8.55 -25.59 -3.13
CA ALA A 116 9.57 -24.53 -3.15
C ALA A 116 8.96 -23.14 -3.34
N LEU A 117 7.92 -23.01 -4.18
CA LEU A 117 7.18 -21.76 -4.34
C LEU A 117 6.51 -21.32 -3.02
N GLU A 118 5.89 -22.26 -2.30
CA GLU A 118 5.29 -22.02 -0.99
C GLU A 118 6.31 -21.51 0.03
N ARG A 119 7.50 -22.13 0.08
CA ARG A 119 8.59 -21.67 0.96
C ARG A 119 9.03 -20.25 0.63
N LEU A 120 9.22 -19.95 -0.66
CA LEU A 120 9.61 -18.61 -1.11
C LEU A 120 8.54 -17.56 -0.77
N ASP A 121 7.26 -17.87 -0.96
CA ASP A 121 6.17 -16.96 -0.61
C ASP A 121 6.10 -16.71 0.91
N VAL A 122 6.31 -17.74 1.75
CA VAL A 122 6.42 -17.55 3.21
C VAL A 122 7.58 -16.61 3.56
N GLU A 123 8.75 -16.81 2.96
CA GLU A 123 9.93 -15.98 3.20
C GLU A 123 9.67 -14.51 2.82
N LEU A 124 9.07 -14.26 1.66
CA LEU A 124 8.75 -12.91 1.21
C LEU A 124 7.68 -12.23 2.06
N ARG A 125 6.69 -12.98 2.56
CA ARG A 125 5.70 -12.46 3.52
C ARG A 125 6.38 -12.05 4.83
N GLN A 126 7.34 -12.83 5.32
CA GLN A 126 8.11 -12.49 6.51
C GLN A 126 8.96 -11.24 6.30
N ALA A 127 9.68 -11.15 5.17
CA ALA A 127 10.45 -9.97 4.80
C ALA A 127 9.55 -8.73 4.68
N TRP A 128 8.37 -8.87 4.07
CA TRP A 128 7.41 -7.77 3.89
C TRP A 128 6.89 -7.26 5.23
N ASN A 129 6.51 -8.17 6.14
CA ASN A 129 6.08 -7.80 7.49
C ASN A 129 7.21 -7.11 8.27
N GLY A 130 8.45 -7.62 8.19
CA GLY A 130 9.60 -7.00 8.85
C GLY A 130 9.89 -5.57 8.35
N GLN A 131 9.75 -5.32 7.04
CA GLN A 131 9.88 -3.97 6.49
C GLN A 131 8.73 -3.04 6.91
N VAL A 132 7.51 -3.56 7.00
CA VAL A 132 6.36 -2.80 7.54
C VAL A 132 6.58 -2.41 9.00
N ASP A 133 7.08 -3.32 9.85
CA ASP A 133 7.39 -3.04 11.25
C ASP A 133 8.51 -2.00 11.38
N ARG A 134 9.54 -2.08 10.52
CA ARG A 134 10.62 -1.08 10.46
C ARG A 134 10.10 0.29 10.04
N ILE A 135 9.23 0.36 9.04
CA ILE A 135 8.56 1.60 8.61
C ILE A 135 7.75 2.18 9.77
N ALA A 136 6.97 1.35 10.48
CA ALA A 136 6.17 1.80 11.62
C ALA A 136 7.07 2.47 12.68
N ALA A 137 8.16 1.81 13.06
CA ALA A 137 9.09 2.35 14.05
C ALA A 137 9.74 3.67 13.61
N LEU A 138 10.12 3.80 12.34
CA LEU A 138 10.71 5.02 11.79
C LEU A 138 9.71 6.18 11.75
N LEU A 139 8.48 5.91 11.31
CA LEU A 139 7.41 6.91 11.28
C LEU A 139 7.00 7.35 12.70
N ASP A 140 6.93 6.43 13.66
CA ASP A 140 6.67 6.74 15.06
C ASP A 140 7.82 7.56 15.69
N GLY A 141 9.05 7.35 15.23
CA GLY A 141 10.23 8.14 15.59
C GLY A 141 10.33 9.49 14.87
N GLY A 142 9.49 9.77 13.88
CA GLY A 142 9.51 10.99 13.07
C GLY A 142 10.62 11.03 12.00
N ASP A 143 11.27 9.92 11.72
CA ASP A 143 12.31 9.82 10.68
C ASP A 143 11.70 9.45 9.32
N PHE A 144 11.05 10.45 8.70
CA PHE A 144 10.34 10.28 7.44
C PHE A 144 11.26 10.00 6.25
N GLU A 145 12.50 10.48 6.27
CA GLU A 145 13.50 10.24 5.23
C GLU A 145 13.99 8.79 5.25
N ALA A 146 14.32 8.27 6.44
CA ALA A 146 14.66 6.86 6.58
C ALA A 146 13.45 5.97 6.25
N ALA A 147 12.24 6.35 6.70
CA ALA A 147 11.02 5.63 6.35
C ALA A 147 10.80 5.58 4.84
N ALA A 148 11.02 6.69 4.12
CA ALA A 148 10.91 6.76 2.67
C ALA A 148 11.87 5.80 1.95
N GLN A 149 13.10 5.64 2.46
CA GLN A 149 14.02 4.64 1.93
C GLN A 149 13.46 3.22 2.08
N VAL A 150 12.94 2.88 3.26
CA VAL A 150 12.37 1.54 3.52
C VAL A 150 11.07 1.32 2.72
N VAL A 151 10.27 2.38 2.53
CA VAL A 151 9.10 2.34 1.65
C VAL A 151 9.51 1.97 0.23
N ARG A 152 10.59 2.56 -0.30
CA ARG A 152 11.11 2.17 -1.63
C ARG A 152 11.47 0.69 -1.67
N GLU A 153 12.23 0.17 -0.71
CA GLU A 153 12.55 -1.27 -0.62
C GLU A 153 11.28 -2.13 -0.64
N LEU A 154 10.27 -1.74 0.15
CA LEU A 154 8.99 -2.43 0.24
C LEU A 154 8.20 -2.41 -1.08
N MET A 155 8.29 -1.34 -1.89
CA MET A 155 7.66 -1.29 -3.22
C MET A 155 8.22 -2.34 -4.18
N PHE A 156 9.51 -2.64 -4.11
CA PHE A 156 10.11 -3.69 -4.93
C PHE A 156 9.68 -5.08 -4.47
N LEU A 157 9.61 -5.28 -3.15
CA LEU A 157 9.12 -6.52 -2.57
C LEU A 157 7.64 -6.77 -2.90
N ASP A 158 6.80 -5.72 -2.86
CA ASP A 158 5.38 -5.80 -3.21
C ASP A 158 5.18 -6.23 -4.68
N LYS A 159 5.98 -5.66 -5.60
CA LYS A 159 6.00 -6.07 -7.02
C LYS A 159 6.42 -7.53 -7.18
N PHE A 160 7.47 -7.97 -6.48
CA PHE A 160 7.95 -9.33 -6.58
C PHE A 160 6.94 -10.35 -6.01
N ARG A 161 6.23 -10.00 -4.93
CA ARG A 161 5.13 -10.81 -4.40
C ARG A 161 3.97 -10.95 -5.39
N ALA A 162 3.65 -9.89 -6.14
CA ALA A 162 2.66 -9.96 -7.22
C ALA A 162 3.11 -10.93 -8.34
N GLU A 163 4.39 -10.87 -8.75
CA GLU A 163 4.96 -11.82 -9.74
C GLU A 163 4.84 -13.29 -9.28
N ILE A 164 4.98 -13.56 -7.99
CA ILE A 164 4.79 -14.91 -7.42
C ILE A 164 3.33 -15.32 -7.36
N ALA A 165 2.43 -14.40 -7.01
CA ALA A 165 0.98 -14.65 -7.02
C ALA A 165 0.51 -15.04 -8.43
N ASP A 166 0.93 -14.29 -9.46
CA ASP A 166 0.63 -14.60 -10.86
C ASP A 166 1.17 -15.98 -11.27
N TYR A 167 2.31 -16.39 -10.71
CA TYR A 167 2.89 -17.70 -11.02
C TYR A 167 2.13 -18.88 -10.37
N TYR A 168 1.54 -18.69 -9.18
CA TYR A 168 0.62 -19.69 -8.60
C TYR A 168 -0.53 -19.99 -9.55
N GLU A 169 -1.13 -18.96 -10.16
CA GLU A 169 -2.26 -19.14 -11.10
C GLU A 169 -1.87 -19.95 -12.34
N VAL A 170 -0.60 -19.93 -12.74
CA VAL A 170 -0.06 -20.70 -13.88
C VAL A 170 0.22 -22.15 -13.49
N LEU A 171 0.65 -22.42 -12.26
CA LEU A 171 0.94 -23.78 -11.79
C LEU A 171 -0.30 -24.58 -11.40
N ASP A 172 -1.37 -23.91 -10.98
CA ASP A 172 -2.65 -24.53 -10.59
C ASP A 172 -3.52 -24.94 -11.80
N GLN A 173 -3.08 -24.60 -13.03
CA GLN A 173 -3.70 -24.98 -14.32
C GLN A 173 -2.98 -26.16 -14.98
#